data_AF-A0A2E6ASA0-F1
#
_entry.id   AF-A0A2E6ASA0-F1
#
_cell.length_a   1.000
_cell.length_b   1.000
_cell.length_c   1.000
_cell.angle_alpha   90.00
_cell.angle_beta   90.00
_cell.angle_gamma   90.00
#
_symmetry.space_group_name_H-M   'P 1'
#
loop_
_entity.id
_entity.type
_entity.pdbx_description
1 polymer ?
#
loop_
_entity_poly.entity_id
_entity_poly.type
_entity_poly.pdbx_seq_one_letter_code
_entity_poly.pdbx_strand_id
1 'polypeptide(L)'
;MTPASSARRLLLGTGLGLFLAGGFGLISGVIAIETPSLGFLVPLIGLILIGLSYPTGRGEGPIAKWFPNENNEAMAVRVESDLSQEMQDADVGNAWAKLEHSMLSKELEEEE
;
A
#
# COMPACT_ATOMS: atom_id res chain seq x y z
N MET A 1 -8.75 -5.94 -14.38
CA MET A 1 -8.88 -6.47 -13.00
C MET A 1 -8.70 -5.30 -12.07
N THR A 2 -9.59 -5.10 -11.09
CA THR A 2 -9.45 -3.96 -10.16
C THR A 2 -8.38 -4.26 -9.10
N PRO A 3 -7.68 -3.26 -8.54
CA PRO A 3 -6.74 -3.45 -7.44
C PRO A 3 -7.34 -4.23 -6.26
N ALA A 4 -8.58 -3.89 -5.88
CA ALA A 4 -9.39 -4.62 -4.90
C ALA A 4 -9.50 -6.12 -5.20
N SER A 5 -9.78 -6.48 -6.46
CA SER A 5 -9.93 -7.88 -6.89
C SER A 5 -8.63 -8.67 -6.81
N SER A 6 -7.49 -8.03 -7.13
CA SER A 6 -6.15 -8.63 -7.02
C SER A 6 -5.75 -8.81 -5.56
N ALA A 7 -5.95 -7.79 -4.73
CA ALA A 7 -5.67 -7.83 -3.30
C ALA A 7 -6.47 -8.92 -2.59
N ARG A 8 -7.77 -9.06 -2.90
CA ARG A 8 -8.60 -10.15 -2.37
C ARG A 8 -8.01 -11.53 -2.64
N ARG A 9 -7.54 -11.79 -3.87
CA ARG A 9 -6.95 -13.08 -4.25
C ARG A 9 -5.67 -13.37 -3.47
N LEU A 10 -4.81 -12.35 -3.31
CA LEU A 10 -3.58 -12.48 -2.53
C LEU A 10 -3.89 -12.74 -1.05
N LEU A 11 -4.81 -11.98 -0.45
CA LEU A 11 -5.20 -12.15 0.96
C LEU A 11 -5.84 -13.51 1.22
N LEU A 12 -6.74 -13.99 0.35
CA LEU A 12 -7.32 -15.33 0.47
C LEU A 12 -6.26 -16.42 0.32
N GLY A 13 -5.44 -16.35 -0.73
CA GLY A 13 -4.45 -17.38 -1.02
C GLY A 13 -3.41 -17.51 0.09
N THR A 14 -2.84 -16.37 0.51
CA THR A 14 -1.86 -16.33 1.61
C THR A 14 -2.50 -16.70 2.94
N GLY A 15 -3.70 -16.18 3.24
CA GLY A 15 -4.42 -16.50 4.47
C GLY A 15 -4.75 -17.98 4.61
N LEU A 16 -5.26 -18.61 3.56
CA LEU A 16 -5.52 -20.05 3.53
C LEU A 16 -4.22 -20.87 3.65
N GLY A 17 -3.15 -20.45 2.97
CA GLY A 17 -1.84 -21.09 3.06
C GLY A 17 -1.27 -21.05 4.48
N LEU A 18 -1.33 -19.90 5.16
CA LEU A 18 -0.88 -19.76 6.55
C LEU A 18 -1.76 -20.55 7.52
N PHE A 19 -3.08 -20.56 7.33
CA PHE A 19 -3.98 -21.37 8.14
C PHE A 19 -3.65 -22.87 8.02
N LEU A 20 -3.43 -23.34 6.79
CA LEU A 20 -3.03 -24.72 6.53
C LEU A 20 -1.65 -25.05 7.13
N ALA A 21 -0.67 -24.15 6.98
CA ALA A 21 0.65 -24.31 7.60
C ALA A 21 0.57 -24.39 9.13
N GLY A 22 -0.31 -23.60 9.76
CA GLY A 22 -0.60 -23.72 11.19
C GLY A 22 -1.18 -25.09 11.56
N GLY A 23 -2.09 -25.63 10.74
CA GLY A 23 -2.61 -26.99 10.89
C GLY A 23 -1.50 -28.07 10.83
N PHE A 24 -0.58 -27.95 9.87
CA PHE A 24 0.59 -28.85 9.80
C PHE A 24 1.54 -28.65 10.98
N GLY A 25 1.70 -27.42 11.48
CA GLY A 25 2.46 -27.13 12.69
C GLY A 25 1.90 -27.84 13.92
N LEU A 26 0.57 -27.92 14.04
CA LEU A 26 -0.10 -28.69 15.10
C LEU A 26 0.09 -30.19 14.92
N ILE A 27 -0.11 -30.72 13.70
CA ILE A 27 0.02 -32.16 13.41
C ILE A 27 1.45 -32.67 13.64
N SER A 28 2.46 -31.87 13.28
CA SER A 28 3.87 -32.20 13.46
C SER A 28 4.38 -32.05 14.89
N GLY A 29 3.58 -31.46 15.79
CA GLY A 29 3.97 -31.17 17.17
C GLY A 29 4.91 -29.97 17.33
N VAL A 30 5.19 -29.23 16.24
CA VAL A 30 5.94 -27.95 16.30
C VAL A 30 5.14 -26.89 17.09
N ILE A 31 3.82 -26.92 16.95
CA ILE A 31 2.88 -26.13 17.76
C ILE A 31 2.18 -27.10 18.71
N ALA A 32 2.39 -26.93 20.01
CA ALA A 32 1.74 -27.74 21.03
C ALA A 32 0.61 -26.93 21.69
N ILE A 33 -0.56 -27.55 21.84
CA ILE A 33 -1.74 -26.93 22.47
C ILE A 33 -1.50 -26.71 23.97
N GLU A 34 -0.78 -27.63 24.59
CA GLU A 34 -0.47 -27.63 26.02
C GLU A 34 0.52 -26.54 26.42
N THR A 35 1.35 -26.10 25.48
CA THR A 35 2.39 -25.08 25.69
C THR A 35 2.24 -23.96 24.66
N PRO A 36 1.44 -22.92 24.96
CA PRO A 36 1.23 -21.80 24.04
C PRO A 36 2.56 -21.18 23.61
N SER A 37 2.81 -21.20 22.30
CA SER A 37 4.03 -20.66 21.69
C SER A 37 3.68 -19.61 20.63
N LEU A 38 4.69 -18.87 20.16
CA LEU A 38 4.54 -17.92 19.06
C LEU A 38 4.08 -18.58 17.74
N GLY A 39 4.16 -19.91 17.64
CA GLY A 39 3.67 -20.66 16.47
C GLY A 39 2.17 -20.46 16.20
N PHE A 40 1.37 -20.17 17.22
CA PHE A 40 -0.07 -19.86 17.07
C PHE A 40 -0.35 -18.57 16.29
N LEU A 41 0.64 -17.68 16.16
CA LEU A 41 0.49 -16.48 15.34
C LEU A 41 0.30 -16.83 13.86
N VAL A 42 0.88 -17.92 13.37
CA VAL A 42 0.80 -18.33 11.97
C VAL A 42 -0.65 -18.57 11.52
N PRO A 43 -1.43 -19.47 12.15
CA PRO A 43 -2.84 -19.66 11.79
C PRO A 43 -3.70 -18.44 12.15
N LEU A 44 -3.37 -17.69 13.20
CA LEU A 44 -4.11 -16.48 13.59
C LEU A 44 -4.01 -15.39 12.51
N ILE A 45 -2.80 -15.11 12.02
CA ILE A 45 -2.57 -14.20 10.90
C ILE A 45 -3.30 -14.71 9.66
N GLY A 46 -3.26 -16.02 9.40
CA GLY A 46 -4.01 -16.64 8.32
C GLY A 46 -5.50 -16.31 8.35
N LEU A 47 -6.14 -16.46 9.51
CA LEU A 47 -7.55 -16.12 9.71
C LEU A 47 -7.83 -14.63 9.53
N ILE A 48 -6.95 -13.75 10.00
CA ILE A 48 -7.08 -12.30 9.81
C ILE A 48 -7.06 -11.96 8.31
N LEU A 49 -6.13 -12.52 7.54
CA LEU A 49 -6.03 -12.28 6.09
C LEU A 49 -7.26 -12.79 5.34
N ILE A 50 -7.76 -13.99 5.71
CA ILE A 50 -9.01 -14.52 5.15
C ILE A 50 -10.18 -13.57 5.46
N GLY A 51 -10.30 -13.11 6.71
CA GLY A 51 -11.36 -12.18 7.12
C GLY A 51 -11.31 -10.83 6.38
N LEU A 52 -10.11 -10.29 6.19
CA LEU A 52 -9.91 -9.02 5.46
C LEU A 52 -10.17 -9.14 3.96
N SER A 53 -10.05 -10.33 3.39
CA SER A 53 -10.14 -10.53 1.94
C SER A 53 -11.50 -10.16 1.34
N TYR A 54 -12.59 -10.44 2.06
CA TYR A 54 -13.95 -10.21 1.59
C TYR A 54 -14.29 -8.71 1.46
N PRO A 55 -14.15 -7.88 2.52
CA PRO A 55 -14.40 -6.44 2.40
C PRO A 55 -13.43 -5.79 1.41
N THR A 56 -12.16 -6.20 1.40
CA THR A 56 -11.15 -5.66 0.46
C THR A 56 -11.56 -5.89 -1.00
N GLY A 57 -12.13 -7.05 -1.33
CA GLY A 57 -12.59 -7.34 -2.70
C GLY A 57 -13.79 -6.50 -3.15
N ARG A 58 -14.52 -5.89 -2.22
CA ARG A 58 -15.60 -4.94 -2.51
C ARG A 58 -15.12 -3.48 -2.54
N GLY A 59 -13.86 -3.24 -2.21
CA GLY A 59 -13.33 -1.89 -2.00
C GLY A 59 -13.79 -1.28 -0.67
N GLU A 60 -14.08 -2.11 0.33
CA GLU A 60 -14.53 -1.70 1.66
C GLU A 60 -13.52 -2.15 2.74
N GLY A 61 -13.63 -1.57 3.95
CA GLY A 61 -12.83 -1.96 5.10
C GLY A 61 -11.51 -1.18 5.24
N PRO A 62 -10.62 -1.63 6.15
CA PRO A 62 -9.50 -0.81 6.65
C PRO A 62 -8.42 -0.54 5.59
N ILE A 63 -8.26 -1.42 4.62
CA ILE A 63 -7.25 -1.32 3.56
C ILE A 63 -7.84 -0.92 2.20
N ALA A 64 -9.13 -0.54 2.15
CA ALA A 64 -9.81 -0.13 0.92
C ALA A 64 -9.14 1.07 0.25
N LYS A 65 -8.60 2.01 1.04
CA LYS A 65 -7.89 3.18 0.53
C LYS A 65 -6.64 2.80 -0.27
N TRP A 66 -5.98 1.69 0.08
CA TRP A 66 -4.80 1.19 -0.63
C TRP A 66 -5.16 0.30 -1.82
N PHE A 67 -6.33 -0.36 -1.77
CA PHE A 67 -6.81 -1.24 -2.83
C PHE A 67 -8.20 -0.82 -3.31
N PRO A 68 -8.30 0.31 -4.02
CA PRO A 68 -9.58 0.80 -4.52
C PRO A 68 -10.19 -0.17 -5.52
N ASN A 69 -11.52 -0.20 -5.56
CA ASN A 69 -12.28 -0.97 -6.54
C ASN A 69 -12.55 -0.13 -7.79
N GLU A 70 -11.48 0.33 -8.44
CA GLU A 70 -11.55 1.16 -9.65
C GLU A 70 -11.18 0.36 -10.91
N ASN A 71 -11.76 0.74 -12.05
CA ASN A 71 -11.41 0.16 -13.36
C ASN A 71 -10.09 0.74 -13.88
N ASN A 72 -9.47 0.07 -14.85
CA ASN A 72 -8.17 0.45 -15.40
C ASN A 72 -8.15 1.88 -15.98
N GLU A 73 -9.25 2.32 -16.60
CA GLU A 73 -9.37 3.68 -17.17
C GLU A 73 -9.38 4.74 -16.06
N ALA A 74 -10.15 4.52 -15.00
CA ALA A 74 -10.21 5.41 -13.84
C ALA A 74 -8.86 5.49 -13.12
N MET A 75 -8.16 4.35 -13.01
CA MET A 75 -6.81 4.28 -12.48
C MET A 75 -5.82 5.09 -13.33
N ALA A 76 -5.88 4.96 -14.66
CA ALA A 76 -5.00 5.69 -15.57
C ALA A 76 -5.19 7.20 -15.45
N VAL A 77 -6.44 7.67 -15.43
CA VAL A 77 -6.76 9.10 -15.26
C VAL A 77 -6.24 9.63 -13.91
N ARG A 78 -6.39 8.87 -12.83
CA ARG A 78 -5.86 9.27 -11.52
C ARG A 78 -4.34 9.37 -11.53
N VAL A 79 -3.66 8.36 -12.07
CA VAL A 79 -2.19 8.32 -12.14
C VAL A 79 -1.65 9.44 -13.03
N GLU A 80 -2.32 9.72 -14.16
CA GLU A 80 -1.98 10.83 -15.04
C GLU A 80 -2.15 12.19 -14.33
N SER A 81 -3.24 12.36 -13.59
CA SER A 81 -3.46 13.56 -12.76
C SER A 81 -2.39 13.72 -11.67
N ASP A 82 -2.08 12.64 -10.94
CA ASP A 82 -1.07 12.67 -9.88
C ASP A 82 0.31 13.04 -10.45
N LEU A 83 0.69 12.47 -11.60
CA LEU A 83 1.93 12.78 -12.30
C LEU A 83 1.96 14.23 -12.81
N SER A 84 0.86 14.70 -13.40
CA SER A 84 0.77 16.07 -13.90
C SER A 84 0.86 17.10 -12.78
N GLN A 85 0.31 16.82 -11.60
CA GLN A 85 0.46 17.70 -10.42
C GLN A 85 1.91 17.74 -9.94
N GLU A 86 2.56 16.58 -9.83
CA GLU A 86 3.96 16.50 -9.42
C GLU A 86 4.89 17.27 -10.39
N MET A 87 4.63 17.17 -11.70
CA MET A 87 5.37 17.94 -12.71
C MET A 87 5.14 19.45 -12.56
N GLN A 88 3.89 19.88 -12.34
CA GLN A 88 3.55 21.29 -12.18
C GLN A 88 4.17 21.88 -10.91
N ASP A 89 4.17 21.14 -9.80
CA ASP A 89 4.81 21.54 -8.55
C ASP A 89 6.33 21.68 -8.72
N ALA A 90 6.95 20.78 -9.48
CA ALA A 90 8.38 20.86 -9.80
C ALA A 90 8.72 22.09 -10.67
N ASP A 91 7.91 22.39 -11.68
CA ASP A 91 8.10 23.56 -12.55
C ASP A 91 7.97 24.88 -11.77
N VAL A 92 6.95 24.97 -10.89
CA VAL A 92 6.78 26.12 -10.01
C VAL A 92 7.97 26.25 -9.06
N GLY A 93 8.41 25.16 -8.43
CA GLY A 93 9.58 25.16 -7.54
C GLY A 93 10.86 25.65 -8.26
N ASN A 94 11.08 25.20 -9.50
CA ASN A 94 12.22 25.65 -10.30
C ASN A 94 12.10 27.15 -10.68
N ALA A 95 10.90 27.62 -11.00
CA ALA A 95 10.66 29.04 -11.27
C ALA A 95 10.93 29.92 -10.05
N TRP A 96 10.51 29.47 -8.85
CA TRP A 96 10.85 30.13 -7.58
C TRP A 96 12.36 30.14 -7.34
N ALA A 97 13.05 29.01 -7.51
CA ALA A 97 14.50 28.93 -7.34
C ALA A 97 15.27 29.87 -8.27
N LYS A 98 14.81 30.00 -9.53
CA LYS A 98 15.40 30.93 -10.50
C LYS A 98 15.15 32.39 -10.12
N LEU A 99 13.96 32.70 -9.60
CA LEU A 99 13.61 34.05 -9.16
C LEU A 99 14.43 34.45 -7.93
N GLU A 100 14.52 33.56 -6.93
CA GLU A 100 15.38 33.72 -5.74
C GLU A 100 16.83 33.99 -6.14
N HIS A 101 17.39 33.18 -7.04
CA HIS A 101 18.74 33.39 -7.55
C HIS A 101 18.89 34.75 -8.23
N SER A 102 17.93 35.15 -9.06
CA SER A 102 17.99 36.44 -9.76
C SER A 102 17.92 37.64 -8.81
N MET A 103 17.14 37.53 -7.73
CA MET A 103 17.05 38.54 -6.68
C MET A 103 18.35 38.62 -5.90
N LEU A 104 18.89 37.49 -5.44
CA LEU A 104 20.17 37.40 -4.73
C LEU A 104 21.33 37.96 -5.58
N SER A 105 21.38 37.61 -6.88
CA SER A 105 22.42 38.15 -7.76
C SER A 105 22.31 39.66 -7.94
N LYS A 106 21.09 40.20 -7.90
CA LYS A 106 20.85 41.64 -8.04
C LYS A 106 21.21 42.39 -6.75
N GLU A 107 20.86 41.87 -5.58
CA GLU A 107 21.30 42.46 -4.30
C GLU A 107 22.83 42.51 -4.19
N LEU A 108 23.52 41.46 -4.65
CA LEU A 108 24.98 41.39 -4.62
C LEU A 108 25.65 42.41 -5.57
N GLU A 109 25.01 42.71 -6.71
CA GLU A 109 25.48 43.74 -7.65
C GLU A 109 25.19 45.18 -7.16
N GLU A 110 24.18 45.36 -6.29
CA GLU A 110 23.87 46.66 -5.66
C GLU A 110 24.72 46.96 -4.40
N GLU A 111 25.37 45.95 -3.81
CA GLU A 111 26.30 46.10 -2.68
C GLU A 111 27.79 46.31 -3.08
N GLU A 112 28.16 46.16 -4.36
CA GLU A 112 29.49 46.51 -4.92
C GLU A 112 29.57 47.95 -5.45
#